data_AF-A0A7C5THR0-F1
#
_entry.id   AF-A0A7C5THR0-F1
#
_cell.length_a   1.000
_cell.length_b   1.000
_cell.length_c   1.000
_cell.angle_alpha   90.00
_cell.angle_beta   90.00
_cell.angle_gamma   90.00
#
_symmetry.space_group_name_H-M   'P 1'
#
loop_
_entity.id
_entity.type
_entity.pdbx_description
1 polymer ?
#
loop_
_entity_poly.entity_id
_entity_poly.type
_entity_poly.pdbx_seq_one_letter_code
_entity_poly.pdbx_strand_id
1 'polypeptide(L)'
;MKYYVFQGDAVNVAFSLIKFREGKSGYFIWGFHGNDKRLECDYRGIDKGDYAFLYVTRPVSAIVLGGFVHERYVSDERFWPIDYEKNGYRDYWPLRVKIEVEYLCVEKNNTQVWDNIEGCAGGSIEKCEAWGQYYQNFRKDLPYKPFSGSIKPIDEDTYNELHRFLDERCIKIGSEYGSAGSVGEVSRGDLLEMFNRLVNGSDPYGHLKALMLIHLVAGKNVIVIGPPGSGKTTMVKRFCDEVGVKYDLYTGNPEWTSFDTIGGVTMRGEFRPGFVTNAIIRSWREIRSSGRPVFLIIDELNRANVDLAFARFFTLLDVDHRANTPLLESDEVGGLVGIDDLKALLKDGLYVPFSFRVLATMNSYDRALLFKLGYALLRRFAVVEMRRGFRFGEALIDKLLEVRNETVNCGLKYSLDASIIEGYFKLSREDLGDYAVMDRLLYQKMKDRSISDVLNELARGAGLRDGDELLDVVLKVLCRINNKLSRFGVKVTEGPASDVIKFLVAASLLSNEWASRHLVSLIDEAIASYVMPQLGVLSNRVRSERLGLEEKNRGLSKRLNKLSSFVKDRGLSRSGVLLKRLADGKDVL
;
A
#
# COMPACT_ATOMS: atom_id res chain seq x y z
N MET A 1 -19.36 9.07 24.34
CA MET A 1 -17.94 8.87 24.67
C MET A 1 -17.61 9.84 25.80
N LYS A 2 -17.12 9.33 26.92
CA LYS A 2 -16.62 10.11 28.06
C LYS A 2 -15.10 10.01 28.10
N TYR A 3 -14.48 10.93 28.83
CA TYR A 3 -13.04 11.05 28.92
C TYR A 3 -12.62 10.95 30.38
N TYR A 4 -11.55 10.20 30.65
CA TYR A 4 -11.06 9.99 32.00
C TYR A 4 -9.55 10.17 32.10
N VAL A 5 -9.10 10.58 33.28
CA VAL A 5 -7.74 10.36 33.75
C VAL A 5 -7.78 9.30 34.85
N PHE A 6 -7.12 8.18 34.61
CA PHE A 6 -6.87 7.16 35.62
C PHE A 6 -5.56 7.46 36.32
N GLN A 7 -5.58 7.44 37.65
CA GLN A 7 -4.40 7.73 38.47
C GLN A 7 -3.92 6.47 39.18
N GLY A 8 -2.60 6.25 39.16
CA GLY A 8 -1.98 5.04 39.69
C GLY A 8 -0.59 5.23 40.25
N ASP A 9 -0.23 4.37 41.21
CA ASP A 9 1.12 4.28 41.76
C ASP A 9 2.14 3.79 40.72
N ALA A 10 3.38 4.29 40.82
CA ALA A 10 4.45 3.99 39.88
C ALA A 10 4.75 2.50 39.75
N VAL A 11 4.72 1.72 40.83
CA VAL A 11 5.05 0.29 40.80
C VAL A 11 4.00 -0.49 40.01
N ASN A 12 2.72 -0.24 40.27
CA ASN A 12 1.63 -0.93 39.59
C ASN A 12 1.55 -0.55 38.11
N VAL A 13 1.78 0.74 37.78
CA VAL A 13 1.82 1.17 36.37
C VAL A 13 3.01 0.58 35.64
N ALA A 14 4.19 0.57 36.26
CA ALA A 14 5.39 -0.05 35.68
C ALA A 14 5.16 -1.53 35.38
N PHE A 15 4.54 -2.26 36.31
CA PHE A 15 4.18 -3.66 36.12
C PHE A 15 3.23 -3.86 34.92
N SER A 16 2.16 -3.06 34.83
CA SER A 16 1.24 -3.11 33.69
C SER A 16 1.91 -2.76 32.36
N LEU A 17 2.85 -1.81 32.35
CA LEU A 17 3.61 -1.43 31.15
C LEU A 17 4.53 -2.58 30.67
N ILE A 18 5.18 -3.30 31.59
CA ILE A 18 5.99 -4.47 31.26
C ILE A 18 5.12 -5.57 30.67
N LYS A 19 3.96 -5.86 31.28
CA LYS A 19 3.02 -6.87 30.76
C LYS A 19 2.45 -6.49 29.39
N PHE A 20 2.19 -5.21 29.17
CA PHE A 20 1.82 -4.70 27.86
C PHE A 20 2.95 -4.86 26.83
N ARG A 21 4.20 -4.57 27.20
CA ARG A 21 5.39 -4.75 26.34
C ARG A 21 5.65 -6.21 25.97
N GLU A 22 5.43 -7.14 26.89
CA GLU A 22 5.62 -8.60 26.70
C GLU A 22 4.56 -9.24 25.78
N GLY A 23 3.50 -8.51 25.40
CA GLY A 23 2.69 -8.81 24.21
C GLY A 23 1.71 -9.99 24.28
N LYS A 24 1.24 -10.41 25.47
CA LYS A 24 0.34 -11.58 25.59
C LYS A 24 -1.16 -11.28 25.52
N SER A 25 -1.60 -10.06 25.84
CA SER A 25 -3.03 -9.68 25.92
C SER A 25 -3.46 -8.65 24.89
N GLY A 26 -2.51 -7.92 24.31
CA GLY A 26 -2.79 -6.83 23.41
C GLY A 26 -3.28 -5.53 24.03
N TYR A 27 -4.05 -5.64 25.10
CA TYR A 27 -4.52 -4.51 25.88
C TYR A 27 -3.58 -4.19 27.02
N PHE A 28 -3.51 -2.91 27.39
CA PHE A 28 -2.98 -2.49 28.67
C PHE A 28 -4.03 -2.75 29.76
N ILE A 29 -3.65 -3.47 30.81
CA ILE A 29 -4.55 -3.79 31.92
C ILE A 29 -4.32 -2.81 33.07
N TRP A 30 -5.39 -2.17 33.52
CA TRP A 30 -5.39 -1.29 34.70
C TRP A 30 -6.48 -1.70 35.70
N GLY A 31 -6.26 -1.39 36.98
CA GLY A 31 -7.13 -1.82 38.07
C GLY A 31 -7.41 -0.73 39.10
N PHE A 32 -8.52 -0.87 39.81
CA PHE A 32 -8.97 0.00 40.89
C PHE A 32 -9.37 -0.84 42.11
N HIS A 33 -9.22 -0.27 43.31
CA HIS A 33 -9.62 -0.92 44.56
C HIS A 33 -11.14 -1.18 44.61
N GLY A 34 -11.53 -2.30 45.23
CA GLY A 34 -12.94 -2.68 45.39
C GLY A 34 -13.60 -2.21 46.68
N ASN A 35 -12.84 -1.58 47.60
CA ASN A 35 -13.32 -1.29 48.96
C ASN A 35 -13.99 0.10 49.14
N ASP A 36 -14.11 0.88 48.06
CA ASP A 36 -14.71 2.22 48.08
C ASP A 36 -15.99 2.25 47.21
N LYS A 37 -17.14 2.42 47.86
CA LYS A 37 -18.46 2.51 47.19
C LYS A 37 -18.54 3.64 46.18
N ARG A 38 -17.82 4.75 46.39
CA ARG A 38 -17.79 5.87 45.45
C ARG A 38 -16.98 5.50 44.20
N LEU A 39 -15.85 4.82 44.40
CA LEU A 39 -15.01 4.31 43.32
C LEU A 39 -15.75 3.24 42.49
N GLU A 40 -16.54 2.38 43.13
CA GLU A 40 -17.43 1.44 42.43
C GLU A 40 -18.47 2.16 41.56
N CYS A 41 -19.06 3.25 42.05
CA CYS A 41 -19.99 4.05 41.28
C CYS A 41 -19.32 4.70 40.06
N ASP A 42 -18.14 5.31 40.24
CA ASP A 42 -17.38 5.92 39.16
C ASP A 42 -16.94 4.86 38.13
N TYR A 43 -16.51 3.68 38.59
CA TYR A 43 -16.14 2.54 37.73
C TYR A 43 -17.31 2.01 36.90
N ARG A 44 -18.52 1.96 37.48
CA ARG A 44 -19.74 1.56 36.74
C ARG A 44 -20.08 2.55 35.62
N GLY A 45 -19.61 3.79 35.71
CA GLY A 45 -19.83 4.83 34.70
C GLY A 45 -18.91 4.76 33.48
N ILE A 46 -17.87 3.91 33.51
CA ILE A 46 -16.93 3.68 32.40
C ILE A 46 -17.56 2.72 31.39
N ASP A 47 -17.62 3.14 30.13
CA ASP A 47 -18.20 2.36 29.04
C ASP A 47 -17.15 2.03 27.97
N LYS A 48 -17.40 0.99 27.18
CA LYS A 48 -16.56 0.64 26.02
C LYS A 48 -16.55 1.80 25.02
N GLY A 49 -15.36 2.16 24.55
CA GLY A 49 -15.14 3.28 23.63
C GLY A 49 -14.92 4.62 24.31
N ASP A 50 -15.02 4.70 25.65
CA ASP A 50 -14.54 5.87 26.39
C ASP A 50 -13.01 6.02 26.28
N TYR A 51 -12.48 7.23 26.42
CA TYR A 51 -11.04 7.48 26.34
C TYR A 51 -10.43 7.64 27.73
N ALA A 52 -9.27 7.05 27.95
CA ALA A 52 -8.56 7.14 29.22
C ALA A 52 -7.09 7.52 29.04
N PHE A 53 -6.65 8.49 29.84
CA PHE A 53 -5.24 8.80 30.06
C PHE A 53 -4.76 8.14 31.34
N LEU A 54 -3.56 7.56 31.33
CA LEU A 54 -2.95 6.99 32.54
C LEU A 54 -1.91 7.94 33.12
N TYR A 55 -2.28 8.58 34.22
CA TYR A 55 -1.41 9.45 35.00
C TYR A 55 -0.75 8.67 36.15
N VAL A 56 0.58 8.66 36.16
CA VAL A 56 1.37 8.02 37.22
C VAL A 56 1.64 9.05 38.30
N THR A 57 1.33 8.72 39.55
CA THR A 57 1.58 9.59 40.69
C THR A 57 3.08 9.71 41.00
N ARG A 58 3.44 10.41 42.08
CA ARG A 58 4.85 10.52 42.50
C ARG A 58 5.47 9.12 42.67
N PRO A 59 6.75 8.93 42.29
CA PRO A 59 7.72 9.95 41.84
C PRO A 59 7.66 10.30 40.34
N VAL A 60 6.82 9.63 39.54
CA VAL A 60 6.79 9.73 38.06
C VAL A 60 5.93 10.89 37.54
N SER A 61 4.87 11.28 38.25
CA SER A 61 4.09 12.52 38.04
C SER A 61 3.85 12.93 36.58
N ALA A 62 3.49 11.98 35.71
CA ALA A 62 3.36 12.20 34.27
C ALA A 62 2.27 11.29 33.67
N ILE A 63 1.73 11.69 32.52
CA ILE A 63 0.92 10.80 31.70
C ILE A 63 1.85 9.94 30.87
N VAL A 64 1.71 8.62 31.01
CA VAL A 64 2.60 7.65 30.33
C VAL A 64 1.93 7.00 29.14
N LEU A 65 0.60 7.12 29.05
CA LEU A 65 -0.23 6.41 28.07
C LEU A 65 -1.60 7.10 27.88
N GLY A 66 -2.15 7.00 26.67
CA GLY A 66 -3.54 7.33 26.32
C GLY A 66 -4.15 6.26 25.41
N GLY A 67 -5.44 5.99 25.56
CA GLY A 67 -6.11 4.99 24.73
C GLY A 67 -7.60 4.80 25.02
N PHE A 68 -8.24 3.93 24.24
CA PHE A 68 -9.67 3.64 24.34
C PHE A 68 -9.95 2.49 25.31
N VAL A 69 -10.98 2.62 26.14
CA VAL A 69 -11.45 1.55 27.00
C VAL A 69 -12.10 0.47 26.13
N HIS A 70 -11.48 -0.71 26.07
CA HIS A 70 -12.01 -1.85 25.33
C HIS A 70 -13.11 -2.57 26.10
N GLU A 71 -12.86 -2.85 27.38
CA GLU A 71 -13.86 -3.43 28.30
C GLU A 71 -13.48 -3.17 29.75
N ARG A 72 -14.50 -3.27 30.62
CA ARG A 72 -14.32 -3.32 32.07
C ARG A 72 -14.77 -4.69 32.58
N TYR A 73 -14.03 -5.26 33.52
CA TYR A 73 -14.32 -6.58 34.08
C TYR A 73 -13.88 -6.65 35.54
N VAL A 74 -14.49 -7.57 36.29
CA VAL A 74 -14.14 -7.84 37.68
C VAL A 74 -13.33 -9.14 37.75
N SER A 75 -12.23 -9.14 38.49
CA SER A 75 -11.38 -10.32 38.65
C SER A 75 -10.66 -10.32 39.98
N ASP A 76 -10.79 -11.42 40.73
CA ASP A 76 -10.12 -11.61 42.03
C ASP A 76 -8.71 -12.25 41.88
N GLU A 77 -8.23 -12.47 40.65
CA GLU A 77 -6.91 -13.04 40.41
C GLU A 77 -5.80 -12.05 40.75
N ARG A 78 -4.75 -12.47 41.46
CA ARG A 78 -3.61 -11.58 41.75
C ARG A 78 -2.93 -11.14 40.44
N PHE A 79 -2.84 -9.82 40.21
CA PHE A 79 -2.20 -9.28 39.00
C PHE A 79 -1.08 -8.30 39.32
N TRP A 80 -1.23 -7.44 40.33
CA TRP A 80 -0.23 -6.41 40.64
C TRP A 80 0.69 -6.83 41.81
N PRO A 81 1.95 -6.34 41.84
CA PRO A 81 2.88 -6.65 42.92
C PRO A 81 2.38 -6.21 44.31
N ILE A 82 1.70 -5.06 44.40
CA ILE A 82 1.26 -4.43 45.66
C ILE A 82 -0.08 -4.99 46.19
N ASP A 83 -0.54 -6.15 45.70
CA ASP A 83 -1.69 -6.86 46.29
C ASP A 83 -1.43 -7.21 47.79
N TYR A 84 -2.26 -6.68 48.71
CA TYR A 84 -2.09 -6.84 50.17
C TYR A 84 -3.00 -7.96 50.69
N GLU A 85 -2.42 -8.96 51.34
CA GLU A 85 -3.16 -10.03 52.03
C GLU A 85 -2.60 -10.21 53.44
N LYS A 86 -3.39 -9.87 54.47
CA LYS A 86 -3.01 -10.05 55.87
C LYS A 86 -4.23 -10.37 56.74
N ASN A 87 -4.15 -11.43 57.54
CA ASN A 87 -5.19 -11.85 58.49
C ASN A 87 -6.61 -11.98 57.88
N GLY A 88 -6.73 -12.54 56.68
CA GLY A 88 -8.01 -12.71 55.99
C GLY A 88 -8.57 -11.42 55.36
N TYR A 89 -7.91 -10.27 55.54
CA TYR A 89 -8.18 -9.05 54.79
C TYR A 89 -7.37 -9.05 53.50
N ARG A 90 -8.07 -8.95 52.38
CA ARG A 90 -7.52 -8.94 51.03
C ARG A 90 -7.84 -7.58 50.41
N ASP A 91 -6.82 -6.77 50.19
CA ASP A 91 -6.95 -5.54 49.40
C ASP A 91 -6.40 -5.82 48.00
N TYR A 92 -7.32 -6.19 47.12
CA TYR A 92 -7.04 -6.40 45.71
C TYR A 92 -7.58 -5.22 44.90
N TRP A 93 -7.16 -5.17 43.64
CA TRP A 93 -7.70 -4.29 42.60
C TRP A 93 -8.64 -5.11 41.70
N PRO A 94 -9.85 -5.47 42.18
CA PRO A 94 -10.76 -6.37 41.47
C PRO A 94 -11.44 -5.68 40.29
N LEU A 95 -11.61 -4.36 40.34
CA LEU A 95 -12.26 -3.59 39.29
C LEU A 95 -11.23 -3.27 38.20
N ARG A 96 -11.32 -3.90 37.03
CA ARG A 96 -10.31 -3.79 35.97
C ARG A 96 -10.86 -3.19 34.70
N VAL A 97 -9.96 -2.60 33.93
CA VAL A 97 -10.20 -2.11 32.58
C VAL A 97 -9.10 -2.60 31.65
N LYS A 98 -9.49 -2.98 30.44
CA LYS A 98 -8.59 -3.18 29.31
C LYS A 98 -8.59 -1.91 28.48
N ILE A 99 -7.40 -1.37 28.23
CA ILE A 99 -7.21 -0.16 27.42
C ILE A 99 -6.49 -0.56 26.13
N GLU A 100 -7.12 -0.26 25.00
CA GLU A 100 -6.50 -0.26 23.69
C GLU A 100 -5.65 1.01 23.55
N VAL A 101 -4.34 0.84 23.58
CA VAL A 101 -3.38 1.93 23.67
C VAL A 101 -3.25 2.64 22.33
N GLU A 102 -3.53 3.95 22.31
CA GLU A 102 -3.33 4.80 21.12
C GLU A 102 -2.01 5.56 21.20
N TYR A 103 -1.61 6.03 22.38
CA TYR A 103 -0.35 6.74 22.58
C TYR A 103 0.44 6.13 23.73
N LEU A 104 1.72 5.89 23.50
CA LEU A 104 2.68 5.46 24.52
C LEU A 104 3.80 6.48 24.63
N CYS A 105 3.99 7.03 25.82
CA CYS A 105 4.99 8.07 26.08
C CYS A 105 6.31 7.47 26.58
N VAL A 106 6.63 6.24 26.18
CA VAL A 106 7.91 5.56 26.42
C VAL A 106 8.36 4.91 25.12
N GLU A 107 9.57 5.21 24.67
CA GLU A 107 10.16 4.56 23.50
C GLU A 107 10.43 3.07 23.74
N LYS A 108 9.88 2.19 22.90
CA LYS A 108 10.05 0.73 23.02
C LYS A 108 11.52 0.26 23.01
N ASN A 109 12.39 0.99 22.32
CA ASN A 109 13.80 0.63 22.14
C ASN A 109 14.74 1.33 23.14
N ASN A 110 14.22 2.18 24.03
CA ASN A 110 15.03 2.89 25.02
C ASN A 110 15.32 1.98 26.22
N THR A 111 16.34 1.14 26.08
CA THR A 111 16.73 0.10 27.05
C THR A 111 16.98 0.66 28.45
N GLN A 112 17.52 1.88 28.56
CA GLN A 112 17.79 2.52 29.84
C GLN A 112 16.51 2.89 30.60
N VAL A 113 15.49 3.41 29.91
CA VAL A 113 14.21 3.75 30.54
C VAL A 113 13.46 2.48 30.93
N TRP A 114 13.50 1.44 30.09
CA TRP A 114 12.87 0.17 30.41
C TRP A 114 13.53 -0.55 31.59
N ASP A 115 14.85 -0.49 31.74
CA ASP A 115 15.55 -1.00 32.94
C ASP A 115 15.08 -0.28 34.23
N ASN A 116 14.84 1.03 34.15
CA ASN A 116 14.27 1.79 35.27
C ASN A 116 12.80 1.40 35.56
N ILE A 117 12.00 1.16 34.52
CA ILE A 117 10.61 0.68 34.66
C ILE A 117 10.59 -0.72 35.29
N GLU A 118 11.45 -1.64 34.84
CA GLU A 118 11.59 -2.99 35.38
C GLU A 118 12.03 -2.97 36.85
N GLY A 119 13.03 -2.16 37.19
CA GLY A 119 13.44 -1.95 38.58
C GLY A 119 12.34 -1.33 39.45
N CYS A 120 11.56 -0.39 38.91
CA CYS A 120 10.43 0.23 39.61
C CYS A 120 9.30 -0.77 39.87
N ALA A 121 8.97 -1.62 38.89
CA ALA A 121 7.99 -2.70 39.08
C ALA A 121 8.43 -3.72 40.14
N GLY A 122 9.73 -3.89 40.34
CA GLY A 122 10.33 -4.67 41.44
C GLY A 122 10.32 -3.97 42.81
N GLY A 123 9.80 -2.75 42.91
CA GLY A 123 9.70 -1.98 44.16
C GLY A 123 10.90 -1.10 44.50
N SER A 124 11.87 -0.92 43.58
CA SER A 124 13.01 -0.04 43.82
C SER A 124 12.62 1.44 43.70
N ILE A 125 12.69 2.16 44.82
CA ILE A 125 12.39 3.60 44.90
C ILE A 125 13.34 4.39 43.98
N GLU A 126 14.64 4.10 44.01
CA GLU A 126 15.65 4.75 43.18
C GLU A 126 15.33 4.60 41.69
N LYS A 127 14.90 3.40 41.27
CA LYS A 127 14.52 3.11 39.88
C LYS A 127 13.23 3.83 39.49
N CYS A 128 12.25 3.93 40.40
CA CYS A 128 11.05 4.74 40.17
C CYS A 128 11.36 6.24 40.03
N GLU A 129 12.30 6.77 40.83
CA GLU A 129 12.76 8.16 40.71
C GLU A 129 13.51 8.39 39.39
N ALA A 130 14.40 7.47 39.00
CA ALA A 130 15.12 7.51 37.74
C ALA A 130 14.18 7.44 36.52
N TRP A 131 13.15 6.58 36.58
CA TRP A 131 12.07 6.59 35.58
C TRP A 131 11.36 7.95 35.55
N GLY A 132 11.12 8.54 36.73
CA GLY A 132 10.57 9.87 36.83
C GLY A 132 11.39 10.94 36.10
N GLN A 133 12.72 10.89 36.19
CA GLN A 133 13.62 11.86 35.53
C GLN A 133 13.50 11.85 34.01
N TYR A 134 13.17 10.71 33.39
CA TYR A 134 12.88 10.64 31.95
C TYR A 134 11.79 11.64 31.52
N TYR A 135 10.81 11.88 32.38
CA TYR A 135 9.71 12.81 32.11
C TYR A 135 9.97 14.25 32.57
N GLN A 136 11.17 14.62 33.01
CA GLN A 136 11.40 15.93 33.63
C GLN A 136 10.99 17.11 32.73
N ASN A 137 11.29 17.04 31.43
CA ASN A 137 10.86 18.06 30.45
C ASN A 137 9.40 17.90 30.04
N PHE A 138 8.91 16.67 29.98
CA PHE A 138 7.51 16.34 29.67
C PHE A 138 6.54 16.92 30.71
N ARG A 139 6.87 16.84 32.00
CA ARG A 139 6.02 17.32 33.10
C ARG A 139 5.83 18.84 33.13
N LYS A 140 6.83 19.60 32.69
CA LYS A 140 6.78 21.08 32.72
C LYS A 140 5.68 21.62 31.82
N ASP A 141 5.42 20.92 30.72
CA ASP A 141 4.51 21.33 29.66
C ASP A 141 3.17 20.58 29.71
N LEU A 142 2.97 19.68 30.69
CA LEU A 142 1.76 18.85 30.79
C LEU A 142 0.53 19.73 31.09
N PRO A 143 -0.47 19.81 30.20
CA PRO A 143 -1.65 20.67 30.38
C PRO A 143 -2.70 19.99 31.28
N TYR A 144 -2.27 19.41 32.40
CA TYR A 144 -3.15 18.75 33.36
C TYR A 144 -2.56 18.76 34.77
N LYS A 145 -3.38 19.12 35.76
CA LYS A 145 -3.03 19.07 37.18
C LYS A 145 -3.84 17.97 37.87
N PRO A 146 -3.19 16.96 38.48
CA PRO A 146 -3.90 15.87 39.12
C PRO A 146 -4.62 16.32 40.39
N PHE A 147 -5.85 15.83 40.59
CA PHE A 147 -6.61 15.96 41.84
C PHE A 147 -6.77 14.60 42.51
N SER A 148 -6.95 14.56 43.83
CA SER A 148 -7.05 13.31 44.60
C SER A 148 -8.17 12.38 44.09
N GLY A 149 -7.82 11.15 43.71
CA GLY A 149 -8.76 10.07 43.37
C GLY A 149 -8.34 9.29 42.12
N SER A 150 -8.82 8.04 42.00
CA SER A 150 -8.30 7.08 41.02
C SER A 150 -8.95 7.15 39.63
N ILE A 151 -10.24 7.53 39.55
CA ILE A 151 -10.98 7.74 38.29
C ILE A 151 -11.43 9.20 38.25
N LYS A 152 -10.97 9.96 37.25
CA LYS A 152 -11.34 11.37 37.09
C LYS A 152 -11.99 11.62 35.74
N PRO A 153 -13.31 11.86 35.68
CA PRO A 153 -13.94 12.38 34.48
C PRO A 153 -13.34 13.75 34.13
N ILE A 154 -13.08 13.99 32.85
CA ILE A 154 -12.63 15.28 32.33
C ILE A 154 -13.59 15.76 31.23
N ASP A 155 -13.63 17.08 31.01
CA ASP A 155 -14.38 17.67 29.91
C ASP A 155 -13.64 17.50 28.56
N GLU A 156 -14.35 17.85 27.49
CA GLU A 156 -13.86 17.71 26.11
C GLU A 156 -12.67 18.65 25.82
N ASP A 157 -12.64 19.84 26.42
CA ASP A 157 -11.54 20.79 26.26
C ASP A 157 -10.23 20.25 26.86
N THR A 158 -10.30 19.73 28.10
CA THR A 158 -9.15 19.08 28.75
C THR A 158 -8.70 17.85 27.99
N TYR A 159 -9.64 17.06 27.46
CA TYR A 159 -9.33 15.92 26.59
C TYR A 159 -8.56 16.38 25.34
N ASN A 160 -9.03 17.42 24.64
CA ASN A 160 -8.41 17.91 23.42
C ASN A 160 -6.98 18.44 23.66
N GLU A 161 -6.76 19.15 24.78
CA GLU A 161 -5.44 19.63 25.18
C GLU A 161 -4.48 18.48 25.47
N LEU A 162 -4.91 17.51 26.28
CA LEU A 162 -4.12 16.33 26.60
C LEU A 162 -3.84 15.47 25.37
N HIS A 163 -4.83 15.25 24.51
CA HIS A 163 -4.69 14.46 23.31
C HIS A 163 -3.71 15.09 22.32
N ARG A 164 -3.80 16.41 22.09
CA ARG A 164 -2.81 17.15 21.27
C ARG A 164 -1.41 17.05 21.86
N PHE A 165 -1.30 17.18 23.17
CA PHE A 165 -0.02 17.05 23.87
C PHE A 165 0.61 15.67 23.69
N LEU A 166 -0.18 14.59 23.72
CA LEU A 166 0.32 13.24 23.43
C LEU A 166 0.68 13.07 21.95
N ASP A 167 -0.09 13.64 21.03
CA ASP A 167 0.17 13.56 19.59
C ASP A 167 1.51 14.20 19.20
N GLU A 168 1.86 15.31 19.83
CA GLU A 168 3.12 16.02 19.58
C GLU A 168 4.34 15.35 20.22
N ARG A 169 4.16 14.61 21.34
CA ARG A 169 5.28 14.23 22.21
C ARG A 169 5.37 12.74 22.56
N CYS A 170 4.39 11.94 22.18
CA CYS A 170 4.36 10.51 22.44
C CYS A 170 4.27 9.70 21.15
N ILE A 171 4.55 8.41 21.26
CA ILE A 171 4.51 7.50 20.12
C ILE A 171 3.08 7.06 19.94
N LYS A 172 2.50 7.38 18.78
CA LYS A 172 1.21 6.82 18.39
C LYS A 172 1.37 5.33 18.10
N ILE A 173 0.77 4.49 18.94
CA ILE A 173 0.63 3.06 18.72
C ILE A 173 -0.57 2.89 17.78
N GLY A 174 -0.31 2.43 16.55
CA GLY A 174 -1.38 2.08 15.62
C GLY A 174 -2.31 1.05 16.27
N SER A 175 -3.62 1.23 16.11
CA SER A 175 -4.67 0.30 16.54
C SER A 175 -4.37 -1.12 16.07
N GLU A 176 -3.71 -1.92 16.91
CA GLU A 176 -3.42 -3.33 16.67
C GLU A 176 -3.97 -4.24 17.79
N TYR A 177 -4.72 -3.70 18.76
CA TYR A 177 -5.27 -4.52 19.84
C TYR A 177 -6.63 -4.02 20.32
N GLY A 178 -7.68 -4.51 19.65
CA GLY A 178 -9.05 -4.03 19.79
C GLY A 178 -10.21 -4.98 19.42
N SER A 179 -10.04 -6.30 19.19
CA SER A 179 -11.18 -7.25 19.21
C SER A 179 -10.78 -8.74 19.27
N ALA A 180 -10.98 -9.37 20.43
CA ALA A 180 -11.11 -10.82 20.52
C ALA A 180 -12.49 -11.14 21.11
N GLY A 181 -13.48 -11.15 20.22
CA GLY A 181 -14.90 -11.37 20.51
C GLY A 181 -15.71 -11.24 19.22
N SER A 182 -15.33 -12.03 18.22
CA SER A 182 -16.06 -12.29 16.96
C SER A 182 -16.63 -11.06 16.23
N VAL A 183 -15.80 -10.08 15.90
CA VAL A 183 -15.87 -9.29 14.65
C VAL A 183 -14.43 -8.90 14.31
N GLY A 184 -14.08 -9.03 13.03
CA GLY A 184 -12.73 -9.16 12.47
C GLY A 184 -11.65 -8.20 12.96
N GLU A 185 -10.42 -8.71 12.90
CA GLU A 185 -9.17 -7.97 12.77
C GLU A 185 -9.37 -6.67 11.98
N VAL A 186 -9.06 -5.51 12.56
CA VAL A 186 -8.56 -4.40 11.72
C VAL A 186 -7.05 -4.54 11.72
N SER A 187 -6.63 -5.38 10.77
CA SER A 187 -5.27 -5.74 10.41
C SER A 187 -4.43 -4.51 10.07
N ARG A 188 -3.10 -4.67 10.07
CA ARG A 188 -2.14 -3.90 9.26
C ARG A 188 -2.64 -3.74 7.83
N GLY A 189 -3.49 -2.74 7.58
CA GLY A 189 -4.49 -2.70 6.49
C GLY A 189 -4.28 -3.68 5.33
N ASP A 190 -4.65 -4.94 5.50
CA ASP A 190 -4.44 -5.99 4.50
C ASP A 190 -4.90 -5.52 3.11
N LEU A 191 -4.05 -5.63 2.09
CA LEU A 191 -4.44 -5.26 0.72
C LEU A 191 -5.71 -6.03 0.28
N LEU A 192 -5.94 -7.22 0.83
CA LEU A 192 -7.17 -8.00 0.63
C LEU A 192 -8.41 -7.28 1.19
N GLU A 193 -8.33 -6.81 2.44
CA GLU A 193 -9.44 -6.11 3.08
C GLU A 193 -9.74 -4.79 2.37
N MET A 194 -8.70 -4.03 2.06
CA MET A 194 -8.85 -2.81 1.28
C MET A 194 -9.47 -3.11 -0.10
N PHE A 195 -8.99 -4.12 -0.81
CA PHE A 195 -9.56 -4.49 -2.11
C PHE A 195 -11.07 -4.74 -1.99
N ASN A 196 -11.47 -5.50 -0.98
CA ASN A 196 -12.88 -5.77 -0.69
C ASN A 196 -13.67 -4.48 -0.38
N ARG A 197 -13.11 -3.53 0.39
CA ARG A 197 -13.73 -2.23 0.64
C ARG A 197 -13.88 -1.40 -0.65
N LEU A 198 -12.88 -1.43 -1.54
CA LEU A 198 -12.90 -0.70 -2.80
C LEU A 198 -13.96 -1.22 -3.78
N VAL A 199 -14.13 -2.53 -3.89
CA VAL A 199 -15.09 -3.12 -4.84
C VAL A 199 -16.53 -3.19 -4.30
N ASN A 200 -16.71 -3.20 -2.98
CA ASN A 200 -18.04 -3.24 -2.35
C ASN A 200 -18.53 -1.87 -1.82
N GLY A 201 -17.64 -0.88 -1.76
CA GLY A 201 -17.96 0.46 -1.24
C GLY A 201 -18.86 1.30 -2.14
N SER A 202 -19.32 2.43 -1.60
CA SER A 202 -20.15 3.40 -2.32
C SER A 202 -19.36 4.48 -3.07
N ASP A 203 -18.03 4.50 -2.95
CA ASP A 203 -17.18 5.46 -3.65
C ASP A 203 -17.34 5.30 -5.18
N PRO A 204 -17.74 6.35 -5.93
CA PRO A 204 -17.84 6.31 -7.38
C PRO A 204 -16.50 6.00 -8.10
N TYR A 205 -15.36 6.03 -7.41
CA TYR A 205 -14.06 5.63 -7.92
C TYR A 205 -13.55 4.30 -7.35
N GLY A 206 -14.34 3.59 -6.52
CA GLY A 206 -13.91 2.36 -5.83
C GLY A 206 -13.34 1.29 -6.76
N HIS A 207 -14.07 0.90 -7.81
CA HIS A 207 -13.57 -0.07 -8.79
C HIS A 207 -12.39 0.46 -9.62
N LEU A 208 -12.29 1.77 -9.85
CA LEU A 208 -11.15 2.36 -10.57
C LEU A 208 -9.88 2.26 -9.72
N LYS A 209 -9.99 2.51 -8.42
CA LYS A 209 -8.93 2.31 -7.44
C LYS A 209 -8.57 0.84 -7.28
N ALA A 210 -9.55 -0.07 -7.30
CA ALA A 210 -9.31 -1.50 -7.32
C ALA A 210 -8.53 -1.93 -8.57
N LEU A 211 -8.86 -1.39 -9.74
CA LEU A 211 -8.11 -1.59 -10.98
C LEU A 211 -6.64 -1.13 -10.83
N MET A 212 -6.42 0.05 -10.24
CA MET A 212 -5.07 0.53 -9.94
C MET A 212 -4.33 -0.42 -9.00
N LEU A 213 -4.96 -0.87 -7.92
CA LEU A 213 -4.36 -1.80 -6.96
C LEU A 213 -3.93 -3.11 -7.63
N ILE A 214 -4.77 -3.70 -8.48
CA ILE A 214 -4.41 -4.92 -9.23
C ILE A 214 -3.16 -4.66 -10.10
N HIS A 215 -3.09 -3.53 -10.80
CA HIS A 215 -1.90 -3.18 -11.60
C HIS A 215 -0.63 -3.07 -10.73
N LEU A 216 -0.73 -2.43 -9.56
CA LEU A 216 0.39 -2.28 -8.64
C LEU A 216 0.87 -3.63 -8.09
N VAL A 217 -0.06 -4.52 -7.71
CA VAL A 217 0.25 -5.90 -7.25
C VAL A 217 0.81 -6.75 -8.39
N ALA A 218 0.44 -6.47 -9.64
CA ALA A 218 1.02 -7.10 -10.84
C ALA A 218 2.40 -6.54 -11.23
N GLY A 219 2.97 -5.63 -10.44
CA GLY A 219 4.34 -5.12 -10.63
C GLY A 219 4.42 -3.87 -11.50
N LYS A 220 3.28 -3.27 -11.84
CA LYS A 220 3.23 -2.12 -12.74
C LYS A 220 3.18 -0.82 -11.99
N ASN A 221 3.81 0.19 -12.56
CA ASN A 221 3.53 1.59 -12.26
C ASN A 221 2.22 1.98 -12.96
N VAL A 222 1.54 3.05 -12.56
CA VAL A 222 0.25 3.44 -13.17
C VAL A 222 0.31 4.87 -13.69
N ILE A 223 -0.19 5.08 -14.91
CA ILE A 223 -0.51 6.41 -15.45
C ILE A 223 -2.02 6.55 -15.50
N VAL A 224 -2.55 7.55 -14.80
CA VAL A 224 -3.95 7.94 -14.87
C VAL A 224 -4.12 9.02 -15.93
N ILE A 225 -4.87 8.71 -16.99
CA ILE A 225 -5.13 9.62 -18.12
C ILE A 225 -6.55 10.17 -18.05
N GLY A 226 -6.76 11.38 -18.56
CA GLY A 226 -8.08 11.98 -18.67
C GLY A 226 -8.05 13.47 -18.93
N PRO A 227 -9.20 14.09 -19.24
CA PRO A 227 -9.26 15.52 -19.53
C PRO A 227 -8.78 16.37 -18.34
N PRO A 228 -8.29 17.61 -18.58
CA PRO A 228 -8.00 18.56 -17.52
C PRO A 228 -9.20 18.76 -16.59
N GLY A 229 -8.95 18.98 -15.29
CA GLY A 229 -10.02 19.19 -14.29
C GLY A 229 -10.80 17.94 -13.85
N SER A 230 -10.45 16.74 -14.33
CA SER A 230 -11.13 15.48 -13.95
C SER A 230 -10.80 14.94 -12.53
N GLY A 231 -9.97 15.63 -11.75
CA GLY A 231 -9.61 15.22 -10.38
C GLY A 231 -8.60 14.07 -10.29
N LYS A 232 -7.81 13.80 -11.35
CA LYS A 232 -6.82 12.70 -11.41
C LYS A 232 -5.86 12.71 -10.22
N THR A 233 -5.21 13.84 -9.97
CA THR A 233 -4.22 14.00 -8.90
C THR A 233 -4.85 13.78 -7.53
N THR A 234 -6.05 14.32 -7.30
CA THR A 234 -6.81 14.11 -6.07
C THR A 234 -7.18 12.64 -5.88
N MET A 235 -7.58 11.94 -6.95
CA MET A 235 -7.92 10.52 -6.90
C MET A 235 -6.71 9.66 -6.55
N VAL A 236 -5.54 9.92 -7.17
CA VAL A 236 -4.29 9.22 -6.88
C VAL A 236 -3.85 9.44 -5.43
N LYS A 237 -3.91 10.68 -4.91
CA LYS A 237 -3.59 10.98 -3.50
C LYS A 237 -4.48 10.22 -2.54
N ARG A 238 -5.81 10.29 -2.73
CA ARG A 238 -6.78 9.56 -1.91
C ARG A 238 -6.58 8.05 -1.98
N PHE A 239 -6.22 7.53 -3.14
CA PHE A 239 -5.86 6.12 -3.29
C PHE A 239 -4.67 5.75 -2.40
N CYS A 240 -3.60 6.54 -2.39
CA CYS A 240 -2.46 6.31 -1.48
C CYS A 240 -2.89 6.33 0.00
N ASP A 241 -3.72 7.31 0.40
CA ASP A 241 -4.23 7.43 1.77
C ASP A 241 -5.06 6.20 2.17
N GLU A 242 -5.95 5.72 1.30
CA GLU A 242 -6.78 4.53 1.52
C GLU A 242 -5.97 3.23 1.55
N VAL A 243 -4.90 3.16 0.76
CA VAL A 243 -3.93 2.06 0.80
C VAL A 243 -3.05 2.12 2.05
N GLY A 244 -3.03 3.25 2.77
CA GLY A 244 -2.15 3.44 3.91
C GLY A 244 -0.67 3.55 3.51
N VAL A 245 -0.41 4.09 2.31
CA VAL A 245 0.95 4.26 1.78
C VAL A 245 1.24 5.75 1.67
N LYS A 246 2.33 6.18 2.30
CA LYS A 246 2.84 7.55 2.16
C LYS A 246 3.33 7.80 0.73
N TYR A 247 3.35 9.06 0.32
CA TYR A 247 3.83 9.42 -1.00
C TYR A 247 4.65 10.71 -0.99
N ASP A 248 5.50 10.85 -2.01
CA ASP A 248 6.11 12.10 -2.41
C ASP A 248 5.50 12.56 -3.73
N LEU A 249 5.17 13.85 -3.85
CA LEU A 249 4.51 14.42 -5.03
C LEU A 249 5.42 15.42 -5.73
N TYR A 250 5.63 15.19 -7.03
CA TYR A 250 6.35 16.11 -7.91
C TYR A 250 5.52 16.41 -9.15
N THR A 251 5.59 17.65 -9.64
CA THR A 251 4.93 18.04 -10.89
C THR A 251 5.94 18.03 -12.02
N GLY A 252 5.60 17.42 -13.16
CA GLY A 252 6.47 17.30 -14.32
C GLY A 252 7.01 18.65 -14.79
N ASN A 253 8.34 18.76 -14.86
CA ASN A 253 9.03 19.94 -15.36
C ASN A 253 9.90 19.56 -16.58
N PRO A 254 9.80 20.28 -17.72
CA PRO A 254 10.62 20.02 -18.90
C PRO A 254 12.13 20.16 -18.67
N GLU A 255 12.54 20.90 -17.64
CA GLU A 255 13.94 21.15 -17.30
C GLU A 255 14.58 20.06 -16.43
N TRP A 256 13.81 19.03 -16.03
CA TRP A 256 14.37 17.95 -15.23
C TRP A 256 15.53 17.24 -15.93
N THR A 257 16.64 17.15 -15.20
CA THR A 257 17.82 16.38 -15.57
C THR A 257 17.97 15.15 -14.68
N SER A 258 18.90 14.26 -15.02
CA SER A 258 19.29 13.15 -14.14
C SER A 258 19.79 13.61 -12.78
N PHE A 259 20.36 14.83 -12.69
CA PHE A 259 20.82 15.41 -11.43
C PHE A 259 19.65 15.83 -10.52
N ASP A 260 18.49 16.19 -11.08
CA ASP A 260 17.30 16.54 -10.30
C ASP A 260 16.55 15.29 -9.79
N THR A 261 16.50 14.26 -10.63
CA THR A 261 15.76 13.01 -10.36
C THR A 261 16.59 12.03 -9.52
N ILE A 262 17.80 11.69 -9.95
CA ILE A 262 18.70 10.71 -9.33
C ILE A 262 19.65 11.41 -8.35
N GLY A 263 20.20 12.55 -8.76
CA GLY A 263 21.23 13.24 -7.98
C GLY A 263 22.59 13.17 -8.63
N GLY A 264 23.59 13.67 -7.91
CA GLY A 264 24.97 13.58 -8.34
C GLY A 264 25.96 14.18 -7.34
N VAL A 265 27.23 13.94 -7.61
CA VAL A 265 28.34 14.43 -6.78
C VAL A 265 28.48 15.95 -6.95
N THR A 266 28.52 16.65 -5.83
CA THR A 266 28.72 18.09 -5.76
C THR A 266 30.20 18.45 -5.82
N MET A 267 30.53 19.74 -5.98
CA MET A 267 31.93 20.22 -5.95
C MET A 267 32.66 19.93 -4.63
N ARG A 268 31.93 19.58 -3.56
CA ARG A 268 32.48 19.21 -2.24
C ARG A 268 32.76 17.70 -2.11
N GLY A 269 32.48 16.91 -3.14
CA GLY A 269 32.61 15.45 -3.11
C GLY A 269 31.43 14.72 -2.46
N GLU A 270 30.45 15.44 -1.90
CA GLU A 270 29.22 14.88 -1.35
C GLU A 270 28.22 14.55 -2.48
N PHE A 271 27.49 13.44 -2.35
CA PHE A 271 26.40 13.10 -3.27
C PHE A 271 25.11 13.79 -2.84
N ARG A 272 24.56 14.66 -3.69
CA ARG A 272 23.26 15.29 -3.46
C ARG A 272 22.16 14.41 -4.07
N PRO A 273 21.30 13.77 -3.28
CA PRO A 273 20.23 12.92 -3.81
C PRO A 273 19.17 13.75 -4.53
N GLY A 274 18.77 13.29 -5.71
CA GLY A 274 17.60 13.79 -6.43
C GLY A 274 16.29 13.28 -5.82
N PHE A 275 15.15 13.75 -6.36
CA PHE A 275 13.86 13.45 -5.76
C PHE A 275 13.45 11.97 -5.79
N VAL A 276 13.84 11.23 -6.83
CA VAL A 276 13.59 9.78 -6.92
C VAL A 276 14.41 9.04 -5.88
N THR A 277 15.69 9.40 -5.74
CA THR A 277 16.59 8.85 -4.74
C THR A 277 16.08 9.12 -3.32
N ASN A 278 15.63 10.35 -3.04
CA ASN A 278 15.04 10.69 -1.74
C ASN A 278 13.78 9.86 -1.45
N ALA A 279 12.88 9.69 -2.43
CA ALA A 279 11.68 8.88 -2.28
C ALA A 279 12.02 7.40 -1.98
N ILE A 280 13.07 6.86 -2.60
CA ILE A 280 13.55 5.49 -2.35
C ILE A 280 14.17 5.35 -0.97
N ILE A 281 15.01 6.30 -0.54
CA ILE A 281 15.58 6.33 0.81
C ILE A 281 14.45 6.37 1.85
N ARG A 282 13.47 7.24 1.65
CA ARG A 282 12.27 7.33 2.51
C ARG A 282 11.49 6.02 2.49
N SER A 283 11.33 5.39 1.33
CA SER A 283 10.67 4.09 1.20
C SER A 283 11.34 3.01 2.04
N TRP A 284 12.67 2.93 2.06
CA TRP A 284 13.36 1.96 2.93
C TRP A 284 13.12 2.20 4.42
N ARG A 285 13.04 3.46 4.85
CA ARG A 285 12.69 3.82 6.24
C ARG A 285 11.26 3.43 6.60
N GLU A 286 10.32 3.70 5.69
CA GLU A 286 8.91 3.36 5.90
C GLU A 286 8.67 1.85 5.87
N ILE A 287 9.38 1.09 5.03
CA ILE A 287 9.29 -0.37 5.02
C ILE A 287 9.77 -0.93 6.38
N ARG A 288 10.88 -0.43 6.91
CA ARG A 288 11.40 -0.88 8.22
C ARG A 288 10.51 -0.50 9.41
N SER A 289 9.81 0.63 9.34
CA SER A 289 9.01 1.13 10.46
C SER A 289 7.54 0.69 10.41
N SER A 290 6.96 0.59 9.21
CA SER A 290 5.53 0.34 9.00
C SER A 290 5.24 -0.87 8.10
N GLY A 291 6.24 -1.47 7.47
CA GLY A 291 6.06 -2.54 6.49
C GLY A 291 5.52 -2.08 5.14
N ARG A 292 5.43 -0.76 4.89
CA ARG A 292 4.88 -0.17 3.65
C ARG A 292 5.94 0.68 2.94
N PRO A 293 5.96 0.67 1.59
CA PRO A 293 6.82 1.56 0.84
C PRO A 293 6.30 3.01 0.88
N VAL A 294 7.10 3.92 0.29
CA VAL A 294 6.62 5.22 -0.18
C VAL A 294 6.37 5.13 -1.67
N PHE A 295 5.27 5.71 -2.16
CA PHE A 295 5.04 5.85 -3.60
C PHE A 295 5.50 7.21 -4.11
N LEU A 296 5.96 7.24 -5.36
CA LEU A 296 6.28 8.47 -6.06
C LEU A 296 5.11 8.88 -6.94
N ILE A 297 4.49 10.03 -6.65
CA ILE A 297 3.46 10.62 -7.50
C ILE A 297 4.10 11.66 -8.42
N ILE A 298 3.87 11.52 -9.73
CA ILE A 298 4.29 12.48 -10.75
C ILE A 298 3.06 13.06 -11.44
N ASP A 299 2.71 14.29 -11.09
CA ASP A 299 1.63 15.01 -11.71
C ASP A 299 2.06 15.56 -13.08
N GLU A 300 1.19 15.49 -14.09
CA GLU A 300 1.46 15.99 -15.44
C GLU A 300 2.77 15.44 -16.05
N LEU A 301 2.93 14.11 -16.00
CA LEU A 301 4.14 13.38 -16.43
C LEU A 301 4.64 13.80 -17.82
N ASN A 302 3.73 14.08 -18.74
CA ASN A 302 4.02 14.45 -20.12
C ASN A 302 4.66 15.84 -20.28
N ARG A 303 4.74 16.65 -19.22
CA ARG A 303 5.51 17.92 -19.21
C ARG A 303 7.00 17.71 -19.05
N ALA A 304 7.43 16.57 -18.53
CA ALA A 304 8.84 16.25 -18.32
C ALA A 304 9.39 15.34 -19.43
N ASN A 305 10.66 15.53 -19.80
CA ASN A 305 11.38 14.57 -20.64
C ASN A 305 11.90 13.41 -19.79
N VAL A 306 10.99 12.54 -19.37
CA VAL A 306 11.28 11.44 -18.43
C VAL A 306 12.23 10.38 -18.99
N ASP A 307 12.27 10.19 -20.31
CA ASP A 307 13.21 9.26 -20.95
C ASP A 307 14.66 9.68 -20.68
N LEU A 308 14.94 10.99 -20.68
CA LEU A 308 16.24 11.54 -20.32
C LEU A 308 16.40 11.68 -18.80
N ALA A 309 15.40 12.25 -18.13
CA ALA A 309 15.51 12.63 -16.74
C ALA A 309 15.64 11.41 -15.82
N PHE A 310 14.96 10.29 -16.07
CA PHE A 310 15.04 9.14 -15.16
C PHE A 310 16.34 8.35 -15.24
N ALA A 311 17.14 8.50 -16.31
CA ALA A 311 18.44 7.85 -16.47
C ALA A 311 18.44 6.38 -15.98
N ARG A 312 19.22 6.05 -14.94
CA ARG A 312 19.33 4.69 -14.37
C ARG A 312 17.99 4.15 -13.82
N PHE A 313 17.15 5.03 -13.28
CA PHE A 313 15.85 4.64 -12.75
C PHE A 313 14.89 4.15 -13.84
N PHE A 314 15.10 4.54 -15.10
CA PHE A 314 14.26 4.12 -16.23
C PHE A 314 14.18 2.58 -16.35
N THR A 315 15.31 1.89 -16.18
CA THR A 315 15.35 0.41 -16.18
C THR A 315 14.69 -0.15 -14.92
N LEU A 316 14.90 0.49 -13.76
CA LEU A 316 14.39 0.08 -12.46
C LEU A 316 12.90 0.34 -12.27
N LEU A 317 12.23 1.01 -13.22
CA LEU A 317 10.77 1.03 -13.27
C LEU A 317 10.18 -0.38 -13.46
N ASP A 318 10.92 -1.31 -14.10
CA ASP A 318 10.55 -2.72 -14.13
C ASP A 318 11.09 -3.43 -12.88
N VAL A 319 10.22 -4.14 -12.17
CA VAL A 319 10.54 -4.75 -10.87
C VAL A 319 11.57 -5.86 -11.02
N ASP A 320 11.55 -6.57 -12.15
CA ASP A 320 12.42 -7.72 -12.42
C ASP A 320 13.91 -7.33 -12.48
N HIS A 321 14.23 -6.04 -12.74
CA HIS A 321 15.61 -5.53 -12.76
C HIS A 321 16.14 -5.12 -11.37
N ARG A 322 15.27 -4.94 -10.37
CA ARG A 322 15.65 -4.35 -9.08
C ARG A 322 16.45 -5.27 -8.16
N ALA A 323 16.53 -6.56 -8.49
CA ALA A 323 17.25 -7.54 -7.68
C ALA A 323 18.76 -7.39 -7.84
N ASN A 324 19.21 -7.10 -9.05
CA ASN A 324 20.62 -7.18 -9.45
C ASN A 324 21.18 -5.85 -9.97
N THR A 325 20.41 -4.76 -9.89
CA THR A 325 20.84 -3.45 -10.40
C THR A 325 20.54 -2.39 -9.35
N PRO A 326 21.57 -1.78 -8.75
CA PRO A 326 21.37 -0.67 -7.83
C PRO A 326 21.04 0.62 -8.60
N LEU A 327 20.28 1.51 -7.95
CA LEU A 327 20.08 2.87 -8.41
C LEU A 327 21.36 3.70 -8.27
N LEU A 328 22.06 3.54 -7.13
CA LEU A 328 23.36 4.15 -6.84
C LEU A 328 24.34 3.06 -6.42
N GLU A 329 25.55 3.11 -6.97
CA GLU A 329 26.63 2.19 -6.61
C GLU A 329 27.16 2.48 -5.18
N SER A 330 27.90 1.54 -4.60
CA SER A 330 28.41 1.67 -3.22
C SER A 330 29.29 2.90 -2.98
N ASP A 331 30.05 3.33 -3.98
CA ASP A 331 30.88 4.54 -3.92
C ASP A 331 30.04 5.82 -3.88
N GLU A 332 28.98 5.89 -4.70
CA GLU A 332 28.00 6.98 -4.70
C GLU A 332 27.24 7.04 -3.37
N VAL A 333 26.86 5.87 -2.81
CA VAL A 333 26.23 5.76 -1.49
C VAL A 333 27.14 6.28 -0.39
N GLY A 334 28.46 6.05 -0.49
CA GLY A 334 29.43 6.57 0.47
C GLY A 334 29.45 8.10 0.58
N GLY A 335 29.03 8.80 -0.49
CA GLY A 335 28.89 10.26 -0.52
C GLY A 335 27.56 10.80 0.03
N LEU A 336 26.59 9.94 0.36
CA LEU A 336 25.30 10.37 0.90
C LEU A 336 25.41 10.79 2.38
N VAL A 337 24.78 11.91 2.72
CA VAL A 337 24.70 12.43 4.09
C VAL A 337 23.35 12.09 4.71
N GLY A 338 23.32 11.79 6.02
CA GLY A 338 22.07 11.58 6.76
C GLY A 338 21.37 10.25 6.46
N ILE A 339 22.14 9.22 6.11
CA ILE A 339 21.67 7.83 5.87
C ILE A 339 22.24 6.82 6.88
N ASP A 340 22.71 7.29 8.04
CA ASP A 340 23.35 6.43 9.06
C ASP A 340 22.45 5.29 9.52
N ASP A 341 21.14 5.54 9.57
CA ASP A 341 20.11 4.57 9.90
C ASP A 341 19.98 3.45 8.87
N LEU A 342 20.38 3.70 7.61
CA LEU A 342 20.30 2.77 6.48
C LEU A 342 21.66 2.21 6.04
N LYS A 343 22.79 2.68 6.57
CA LYS A 343 24.15 2.28 6.13
C LYS A 343 24.36 0.76 6.04
N ALA A 344 23.80 0.00 6.98
CA ALA A 344 23.91 -1.45 6.97
C ALA A 344 23.16 -2.11 5.80
N LEU A 345 22.05 -1.53 5.36
CA LEU A 345 21.21 -2.00 4.25
C LEU A 345 21.81 -1.62 2.89
N LEU A 346 22.54 -0.51 2.83
CA LEU A 346 23.03 0.10 1.58
C LEU A 346 24.50 -0.23 1.26
N LYS A 347 25.10 -1.23 1.93
CA LYS A 347 26.54 -1.56 1.77
C LYS A 347 26.93 -1.86 0.32
N ASP A 348 26.06 -2.58 -0.40
CA ASP A 348 26.29 -3.02 -1.78
C ASP A 348 25.61 -2.09 -2.82
N GLY A 349 25.24 -0.87 -2.40
CA GLY A 349 24.54 0.12 -3.21
C GLY A 349 23.10 0.39 -2.76
N LEU A 350 22.49 1.43 -3.32
CA LEU A 350 21.09 1.78 -3.08
C LEU A 350 20.19 1.09 -4.09
N TYR A 351 19.53 0.02 -3.68
CA TYR A 351 18.55 -0.68 -4.52
C TYR A 351 17.16 -0.07 -4.36
N VAL A 352 16.37 -0.12 -5.44
CA VAL A 352 14.95 0.23 -5.39
C VAL A 352 14.18 -0.91 -4.71
N PRO A 353 13.33 -0.65 -3.70
CA PRO A 353 12.46 -1.67 -3.13
C PRO A 353 11.59 -2.32 -4.21
N PHE A 354 11.37 -3.63 -4.11
CA PHE A 354 10.46 -4.34 -5.01
C PHE A 354 9.02 -3.83 -4.89
N SER A 355 8.63 -3.36 -3.71
CA SER A 355 7.32 -2.78 -3.40
C SER A 355 7.15 -1.31 -3.85
N PHE A 356 8.22 -0.60 -4.21
CA PHE A 356 8.16 0.80 -4.64
C PHE A 356 7.37 0.97 -5.95
N ARG A 357 6.51 1.98 -6.05
CA ARG A 357 5.68 2.25 -7.24
C ARG A 357 5.66 3.72 -7.61
N VAL A 358 5.54 3.97 -8.90
CA VAL A 358 5.28 5.30 -9.46
C VAL A 358 3.82 5.39 -9.89
N LEU A 359 3.14 6.41 -9.41
CA LEU A 359 1.80 6.80 -9.84
C LEU A 359 1.90 8.12 -10.58
N ALA A 360 1.40 8.19 -11.81
CA ALA A 360 1.51 9.38 -12.62
C ALA A 360 0.14 9.84 -13.10
N THR A 361 0.00 11.14 -13.37
CA THR A 361 -1.17 11.67 -14.06
C THR A 361 -0.76 12.27 -15.41
N MET A 362 -1.66 12.22 -16.38
CA MET A 362 -1.44 12.81 -17.69
C MET A 362 -2.72 13.42 -18.25
N ASN A 363 -2.62 14.61 -18.83
CA ASN A 363 -3.70 15.20 -19.62
C ASN A 363 -3.68 14.64 -21.04
N SER A 364 -4.83 14.16 -21.52
CA SER A 364 -4.94 13.53 -22.85
C SER A 364 -5.13 14.52 -24.01
N TYR A 365 -5.43 15.80 -23.73
CA TYR A 365 -5.78 16.81 -24.74
C TYR A 365 -4.70 17.84 -25.02
N ASP A 366 -3.80 18.09 -24.07
CA ASP A 366 -2.76 19.09 -24.25
C ASP A 366 -1.77 18.58 -25.30
N ARG A 367 -1.66 19.28 -26.43
CA ARG A 367 -0.78 18.89 -27.55
C ARG A 367 0.35 19.88 -27.82
N ALA A 368 0.28 21.07 -27.23
CA ALA A 368 1.12 22.20 -27.61
C ALA A 368 2.50 22.22 -26.91
N LEU A 369 2.67 21.53 -25.78
CA LEU A 369 3.85 21.69 -24.90
C LEU A 369 4.37 20.38 -24.27
N LEU A 370 4.01 19.22 -24.83
CA LEU A 370 4.20 17.94 -24.13
C LEU A 370 5.12 16.99 -24.88
N PHE A 371 6.03 16.39 -24.13
CA PHE A 371 6.83 15.27 -24.61
C PHE A 371 5.91 14.07 -24.83
N LYS A 372 6.05 13.44 -26.00
CA LYS A 372 5.38 12.16 -26.25
C LYS A 372 6.08 11.10 -25.42
N LEU A 373 5.32 10.36 -24.61
CA LEU A 373 5.86 9.22 -23.87
C LEU A 373 6.31 8.13 -24.85
N GLY A 374 7.56 7.69 -24.75
CA GLY A 374 8.08 6.61 -25.55
C GLY A 374 7.39 5.27 -25.25
N TYR A 375 7.32 4.37 -26.24
CA TYR A 375 6.74 3.03 -26.07
C TYR A 375 7.48 2.19 -25.01
N ALA A 376 8.79 2.41 -24.88
CA ALA A 376 9.60 1.78 -23.84
C ALA A 376 9.12 2.19 -22.43
N LEU A 377 8.84 3.48 -22.20
CA LEU A 377 8.27 3.95 -20.95
C LEU A 377 6.87 3.38 -20.74
N LEU A 378 6.00 3.48 -21.75
CA LEU A 378 4.62 2.96 -21.66
C LEU A 378 4.57 1.46 -21.33
N ARG A 379 5.58 0.66 -21.69
CA ARG A 379 5.65 -0.76 -21.31
C ARG A 379 5.91 -0.98 -19.81
N ARG A 380 6.42 0.02 -19.09
CA ARG A 380 6.69 -0.01 -17.64
C ARG A 380 5.52 0.52 -16.80
N PHE A 381 4.47 1.01 -17.45
CA PHE A 381 3.26 1.55 -16.81
C PHE A 381 2.00 0.85 -17.33
N ALA A 382 1.00 0.73 -16.45
CA ALA A 382 -0.38 0.46 -16.81
C ALA A 382 -1.09 1.78 -17.10
N VAL A 383 -1.82 1.87 -18.21
CA VAL A 383 -2.59 3.07 -18.54
C VAL A 383 -4.05 2.94 -18.11
N VAL A 384 -4.45 3.75 -17.13
CA VAL A 384 -5.79 3.76 -16.54
C VAL A 384 -6.51 5.05 -16.94
N GLU A 385 -7.65 4.94 -17.62
CA GLU A 385 -8.48 6.10 -17.98
C GLU A 385 -9.39 6.48 -16.81
N MET A 386 -9.40 7.77 -16.46
CA MET A 386 -10.24 8.34 -15.43
C MET A 386 -11.72 8.21 -15.82
N ARG A 387 -12.44 7.32 -15.12
CA ARG A 387 -13.84 6.98 -15.40
C ARG A 387 -14.64 6.97 -14.10
N ARG A 388 -15.43 8.04 -13.88
CA ARG A 388 -16.32 8.12 -12.72
C ARG A 388 -17.47 7.12 -12.87
N GLY A 389 -17.77 6.36 -11.82
CA GLY A 389 -18.81 5.33 -11.85
C GLY A 389 -18.42 4.08 -12.65
N PHE A 390 -17.15 3.93 -13.03
CA PHE A 390 -16.65 2.67 -13.57
C PHE A 390 -16.92 1.54 -12.58
N ARG A 391 -17.43 0.43 -13.10
CA ARG A 391 -17.59 -0.83 -12.39
C ARG A 391 -17.13 -1.95 -13.32
N PHE A 392 -16.49 -2.96 -12.75
CA PHE A 392 -16.25 -4.20 -13.48
C PHE A 392 -17.60 -4.87 -13.72
N GLY A 393 -17.84 -5.32 -14.95
CA GLY A 393 -19.07 -6.04 -15.30
C GLY A 393 -18.92 -7.55 -15.13
N GLU A 394 -20.01 -8.21 -14.75
CA GLU A 394 -20.15 -9.67 -14.74
C GLU A 394 -20.62 -10.15 -16.12
N ALA A 395 -19.76 -10.02 -17.13
CA ALA A 395 -20.11 -10.41 -18.49
C ALA A 395 -20.10 -11.94 -18.65
N LEU A 396 -21.08 -12.47 -19.40
CA LEU A 396 -21.15 -13.89 -19.77
C LEU A 396 -19.88 -14.33 -20.49
N ILE A 397 -19.20 -15.32 -19.93
CA ILE A 397 -17.96 -15.88 -20.48
C ILE A 397 -18.16 -16.54 -21.84
N ASP A 398 -19.37 -16.99 -22.15
CA ASP A 398 -19.73 -17.68 -23.40
C ASP A 398 -19.27 -16.93 -24.65
N LYS A 399 -19.45 -15.61 -24.68
CA LYS A 399 -19.01 -14.76 -25.80
C LYS A 399 -17.50 -14.79 -26.02
N LEU A 400 -16.74 -14.84 -24.93
CA LEU A 400 -15.28 -14.93 -25.00
C LEU A 400 -14.85 -16.34 -25.45
N LEU A 401 -15.56 -17.38 -25.01
CA LEU A 401 -15.29 -18.77 -25.36
C LEU A 401 -15.52 -19.10 -26.84
N GLU A 402 -16.26 -18.29 -27.59
CA GLU A 402 -16.38 -18.44 -29.05
C GLU A 402 -15.01 -18.50 -29.76
N VAL A 403 -13.98 -17.87 -29.18
CA VAL A 403 -12.60 -17.89 -29.68
C VAL A 403 -12.00 -19.30 -29.64
N ARG A 404 -12.50 -20.21 -28.81
CA ARG A 404 -11.99 -21.58 -28.65
C ARG A 404 -11.91 -22.33 -29.98
N ASN A 405 -12.92 -22.17 -30.82
CA ASN A 405 -13.06 -22.85 -32.11
C ASN A 405 -12.24 -22.20 -33.22
N GLU A 406 -11.56 -21.08 -32.96
CA GLU A 406 -10.73 -20.42 -33.95
C GLU A 406 -9.33 -21.04 -34.02
N THR A 407 -8.95 -21.48 -35.21
CA THR A 407 -7.57 -21.82 -35.53
C THR A 407 -6.76 -20.53 -35.69
N VAL A 408 -6.09 -20.10 -34.63
CA VAL A 408 -5.20 -18.95 -34.63
C VAL A 408 -3.79 -19.41 -34.26
N ASN A 409 -2.89 -19.40 -35.25
CA ASN A 409 -1.48 -19.70 -35.01
C ASN A 409 -0.70 -18.39 -34.83
N CYS A 410 -0.06 -18.21 -33.67
CA CYS A 410 1.02 -17.25 -33.50
C CYS A 410 1.99 -17.75 -32.41
N GLY A 411 3.29 -17.42 -32.54
CA GLY A 411 4.35 -17.98 -31.69
C GLY A 411 4.28 -17.66 -30.20
N LEU A 412 3.36 -16.78 -29.75
CA LEU A 412 3.27 -16.33 -28.34
C LEU A 412 3.08 -17.48 -27.35
N LYS A 413 2.29 -18.50 -27.71
CA LYS A 413 2.03 -19.65 -26.83
C LYS A 413 3.31 -20.44 -26.53
N TYR A 414 4.25 -20.47 -27.45
CA TYR A 414 5.50 -21.22 -27.31
C TYR A 414 6.64 -20.38 -26.74
N SER A 415 6.56 -19.05 -26.85
CA SER A 415 7.62 -18.15 -26.38
C SER A 415 7.38 -17.59 -24.99
N LEU A 416 6.17 -17.73 -24.44
CA LEU A 416 5.88 -17.33 -23.06
C LEU A 416 6.45 -18.33 -22.07
N ASP A 417 7.27 -17.83 -21.16
CA ASP A 417 7.84 -18.60 -20.07
C ASP A 417 7.10 -18.30 -18.76
N ALA A 418 6.37 -19.31 -18.27
CA ALA A 418 5.65 -19.25 -17.01
C ALA A 418 6.58 -19.01 -15.82
N SER A 419 7.83 -19.49 -15.88
CA SER A 419 8.80 -19.35 -14.79
C SER A 419 9.22 -17.90 -14.57
N ILE A 420 9.30 -17.09 -15.63
CA ILE A 420 9.58 -15.65 -15.53
C ILE A 420 8.43 -14.92 -14.83
N ILE A 421 7.19 -15.27 -15.18
CA ILE A 421 5.99 -14.70 -14.56
C ILE A 421 5.92 -15.08 -13.08
N GLU A 422 6.17 -16.35 -12.76
CA GLU A 422 6.18 -16.86 -11.39
C GLU A 422 7.30 -16.26 -10.54
N GLY A 423 8.49 -16.09 -11.12
CA GLY A 423 9.64 -15.47 -10.46
C GLY A 423 9.34 -14.08 -9.91
N TYR A 424 8.54 -13.29 -10.64
CA TYR A 424 8.07 -11.98 -10.16
C TYR A 424 7.26 -12.08 -8.86
N PHE A 425 6.29 -13.00 -8.78
CA PHE A 425 5.43 -13.16 -7.59
C PHE A 425 6.19 -13.68 -6.36
N LYS A 426 7.32 -14.35 -6.59
CA LYS A 426 8.20 -14.89 -5.55
C LYS A 426 9.36 -13.94 -5.18
N LEU A 427 9.49 -12.82 -5.88
CA LEU A 427 10.57 -11.87 -5.67
C LEU A 427 10.39 -11.10 -4.35
N SER A 428 11.36 -11.22 -3.45
CA SER A 428 11.30 -10.63 -2.11
C SER A 428 12.69 -10.43 -1.48
N ARG A 429 12.75 -9.56 -0.47
CA ARG A 429 13.82 -9.45 0.54
C ARG A 429 13.14 -9.64 1.90
N GLU A 430 12.89 -10.90 2.27
CA GLU A 430 12.04 -11.24 3.41
C GLU A 430 12.54 -10.64 4.73
N ASP A 431 13.85 -10.59 4.91
CA ASP A 431 14.55 -9.99 6.04
C ASP A 431 14.32 -8.48 6.17
N LEU A 432 14.04 -7.82 5.05
CA LEU A 432 13.74 -6.39 4.98
C LEU A 432 12.24 -6.10 4.88
N GLY A 433 11.39 -7.11 4.80
CA GLY A 433 9.93 -6.94 4.62
C GLY A 433 9.54 -6.34 3.26
N ASP A 434 10.38 -6.47 2.24
CA ASP A 434 10.15 -5.93 0.90
C ASP A 434 9.70 -7.04 -0.07
N TYR A 435 8.47 -6.93 -0.57
CA TYR A 435 7.84 -7.94 -1.44
C TYR A 435 7.41 -7.31 -2.77
N ALA A 436 7.65 -8.00 -3.89
CA ALA A 436 7.26 -7.49 -5.21
C ALA A 436 5.75 -7.31 -5.34
N VAL A 437 4.95 -8.14 -4.68
CA VAL A 437 3.48 -8.04 -4.61
C VAL A 437 2.98 -7.01 -3.57
N MET A 438 3.90 -6.23 -2.98
CA MET A 438 3.69 -5.17 -2.00
C MET A 438 3.13 -5.57 -0.64
N ASP A 439 2.69 -6.83 -0.48
CA ASP A 439 2.04 -7.30 0.74
C ASP A 439 2.54 -8.69 1.13
N ARG A 440 2.77 -8.88 2.43
CA ARG A 440 3.30 -10.12 2.98
C ARG A 440 2.32 -11.28 2.82
N LEU A 441 1.02 -11.08 3.02
CA LEU A 441 0.01 -12.14 2.91
C LEU A 441 -0.13 -12.60 1.46
N LEU A 442 -0.13 -11.66 0.51
CA LEU A 442 -0.10 -11.99 -0.92
C LEU A 442 1.16 -12.78 -1.30
N TYR A 443 2.31 -12.40 -0.75
CA TYR A 443 3.56 -13.14 -0.97
C TYR A 443 3.48 -14.57 -0.40
N GLN A 444 2.99 -14.73 0.83
CA GLN A 444 2.82 -16.06 1.44
C GLN A 444 1.84 -16.94 0.64
N LYS A 445 0.76 -16.36 0.08
CA LYS A 445 -0.13 -17.10 -0.83
C LYS A 445 0.60 -17.63 -2.07
N MET A 446 1.65 -16.96 -2.54
CA MET A 446 2.40 -17.38 -3.74
C MET A 446 3.68 -18.18 -3.44
N LYS A 447 4.24 -18.07 -2.24
CA LYS A 447 5.56 -18.64 -1.88
C LYS A 447 5.68 -20.11 -2.25
N ASP A 448 4.67 -20.91 -1.89
CA ASP A 448 4.65 -22.36 -2.10
C ASP A 448 3.70 -22.80 -3.24
N ARG A 449 3.15 -21.85 -4.00
CA ARG A 449 2.22 -22.11 -5.11
C ARG A 449 2.86 -21.77 -6.45
N SER A 450 2.37 -22.40 -7.51
CA SER A 450 2.69 -22.02 -8.88
C SER A 450 1.66 -21.02 -9.42
N ILE A 451 2.01 -20.27 -10.46
CA ILE A 451 1.02 -19.43 -11.14
C ILE A 451 -0.09 -20.27 -11.79
N SER A 452 0.22 -21.51 -12.18
CA SER A 452 -0.75 -22.45 -12.76
C SER A 452 -1.84 -22.81 -11.75
N ASP A 453 -1.50 -22.97 -10.47
CA ASP A 453 -2.49 -23.24 -9.42
C ASP A 453 -3.49 -22.09 -9.27
N VAL A 454 -3.00 -20.85 -9.29
CA VAL A 454 -3.84 -19.64 -9.16
C VAL A 454 -4.73 -19.46 -10.40
N LEU A 455 -4.18 -19.71 -11.60
CA LEU A 455 -4.93 -19.64 -12.85
C LEU A 455 -5.97 -20.76 -12.95
N ASN A 456 -5.67 -21.96 -12.45
CA ASN A 456 -6.62 -23.08 -12.39
C ASN A 456 -7.81 -22.75 -11.50
N GLU A 457 -7.58 -22.17 -10.31
CA GLU A 457 -8.65 -21.73 -9.42
C GLU A 457 -9.51 -20.63 -10.07
N LEU A 458 -8.87 -19.61 -10.66
CA LEU A 458 -9.56 -18.54 -11.37
C LEU A 458 -10.43 -19.07 -12.52
N ALA A 459 -9.86 -19.97 -13.32
CA ALA A 459 -10.54 -20.57 -14.46
C ALA A 459 -11.77 -21.38 -14.03
N ARG A 460 -11.62 -22.27 -13.04
CA ARG A 460 -12.72 -23.08 -12.51
C ARG A 460 -13.83 -22.22 -11.91
N GLY A 461 -13.47 -21.19 -11.13
CA GLY A 461 -14.44 -20.26 -10.57
C GLY A 461 -15.25 -19.51 -11.63
N ALA A 462 -14.66 -19.31 -12.82
CA ALA A 462 -15.30 -18.63 -13.94
C ALA A 462 -15.99 -19.59 -14.93
N GLY A 463 -16.06 -20.89 -14.62
CA GLY A 463 -16.71 -21.90 -15.47
C GLY A 463 -15.88 -22.44 -16.63
N LEU A 464 -14.55 -22.21 -16.64
CA LEU A 464 -13.62 -22.86 -17.56
C LEU A 464 -13.15 -24.21 -17.00
N ARG A 465 -12.58 -25.05 -17.88
CA ARG A 465 -12.04 -26.37 -17.50
C ARG A 465 -10.83 -26.25 -16.57
N ASP A 466 -9.87 -25.40 -16.95
CA ASP A 466 -8.57 -25.23 -16.29
C ASP A 466 -7.88 -23.93 -16.73
N GLY A 467 -6.75 -23.64 -16.08
CA GLY A 467 -5.91 -22.48 -16.37
C GLY A 467 -5.32 -22.49 -17.78
N ASP A 468 -5.09 -23.67 -18.36
CA ASP A 468 -4.60 -23.79 -19.74
C ASP A 468 -5.66 -23.31 -20.74
N GLU A 469 -6.93 -23.61 -20.53
CA GLU A 469 -8.03 -23.08 -21.32
C GLU A 469 -8.14 -21.56 -21.19
N LEU A 470 -7.98 -21.02 -19.98
CA LEU A 470 -7.95 -19.58 -19.76
C LEU A 470 -6.81 -18.90 -20.54
N LEU A 471 -5.59 -19.43 -20.40
CA LEU A 471 -4.43 -18.92 -21.13
C LEU A 471 -4.62 -19.04 -22.65
N ASP A 472 -5.15 -20.16 -23.14
CA ASP A 472 -5.41 -20.38 -24.57
C ASP A 472 -6.37 -19.34 -25.13
N VAL A 473 -7.46 -19.03 -24.41
CA VAL A 473 -8.44 -18.00 -24.80
C VAL A 473 -7.79 -16.61 -24.86
N VAL A 474 -7.06 -16.22 -23.81
CA VAL A 474 -6.36 -14.92 -23.77
C VAL A 474 -5.34 -14.82 -24.92
N LEU A 475 -4.52 -15.85 -25.11
CA LEU A 475 -3.49 -15.87 -26.14
C LEU A 475 -4.07 -15.88 -27.55
N LYS A 476 -5.19 -16.56 -27.81
CA LYS A 476 -5.86 -16.51 -29.10
C LYS A 476 -6.36 -15.11 -29.45
N VAL A 477 -6.86 -14.34 -28.48
CA VAL A 477 -7.22 -12.93 -28.69
C VAL A 477 -5.98 -12.11 -29.09
N LEU A 478 -4.88 -12.24 -28.37
CA LEU A 478 -3.62 -11.54 -28.68
C LEU A 478 -3.03 -11.98 -30.03
N CYS A 479 -3.07 -13.27 -30.33
CA CYS A 479 -2.63 -13.82 -31.61
C CYS A 479 -3.50 -13.32 -32.77
N ARG A 480 -4.80 -13.11 -32.56
CA ARG A 480 -5.69 -12.53 -33.58
C ARG A 480 -5.28 -11.10 -33.91
N ILE A 481 -4.94 -10.30 -32.89
CA ILE A 481 -4.39 -8.96 -33.06
C ILE A 481 -3.10 -9.02 -33.88
N ASN A 482 -2.16 -9.89 -33.50
CA ASN A 482 -0.89 -10.08 -34.21
C ASN A 482 -1.09 -10.48 -35.68
N ASN A 483 -1.92 -11.48 -35.97
CA ASN A 483 -2.13 -11.96 -37.34
C ASN A 483 -2.76 -10.90 -38.25
N LYS A 484 -3.46 -9.92 -37.70
CA LYS A 484 -4.04 -8.81 -38.47
C LYS A 484 -3.09 -7.63 -38.61
N LEU A 485 -2.18 -7.41 -37.66
CA LEU A 485 -1.36 -6.20 -37.55
C LEU A 485 0.14 -6.40 -37.87
N SER A 486 0.68 -7.62 -37.82
CA SER A 486 2.11 -7.91 -37.98
C SER A 486 2.70 -7.39 -39.29
N ARG A 487 1.95 -7.49 -40.39
CA ARG A 487 2.35 -6.95 -41.71
C ARG A 487 2.61 -5.44 -41.71
N PHE A 488 2.09 -4.73 -40.71
CA PHE A 488 2.31 -3.30 -40.51
C PHE A 488 3.40 -3.07 -39.45
N GLY A 489 4.31 -4.01 -39.23
CA GLY A 489 5.46 -3.82 -38.32
C GLY A 489 5.08 -3.55 -36.87
N VAL A 490 3.91 -4.03 -36.43
CA VAL A 490 3.47 -3.96 -35.03
C VAL A 490 3.06 -5.35 -34.58
N LYS A 491 3.65 -5.81 -33.49
CA LYS A 491 3.43 -7.14 -32.91
C LYS A 491 3.40 -7.02 -31.39
N VAL A 492 2.39 -7.61 -30.78
CA VAL A 492 2.34 -7.90 -29.35
C VAL A 492 3.33 -9.02 -29.08
N THR A 493 4.35 -8.72 -28.28
CA THR A 493 5.39 -9.66 -27.86
C THR A 493 5.05 -10.30 -26.52
N GLU A 494 5.96 -11.12 -26.02
CA GLU A 494 5.91 -11.86 -24.77
C GLU A 494 5.68 -10.89 -23.60
N GLY A 495 6.38 -9.75 -23.57
CA GLY A 495 6.28 -8.78 -22.49
C GLY A 495 4.84 -8.32 -22.18
N PRO A 496 4.13 -7.65 -23.10
CA PRO A 496 2.74 -7.25 -22.85
C PRO A 496 1.79 -8.43 -22.58
N ALA A 497 2.05 -9.61 -23.15
CA ALA A 497 1.25 -10.80 -22.88
C ALA A 497 1.46 -11.32 -21.45
N SER A 498 2.71 -11.37 -20.97
CA SER A 498 3.04 -11.69 -19.57
C SER A 498 2.40 -10.71 -18.60
N ASP A 499 2.29 -9.43 -18.94
CA ASP A 499 1.65 -8.42 -18.07
C ASP A 499 0.14 -8.65 -17.92
N VAL A 500 -0.53 -9.09 -18.99
CA VAL A 500 -1.94 -9.50 -18.93
C VAL A 500 -2.09 -10.68 -17.98
N ILE A 501 -1.21 -11.68 -18.06
CA ILE A 501 -1.24 -12.85 -17.16
C ILE A 501 -0.94 -12.44 -15.72
N LYS A 502 0.12 -11.66 -15.46
CA LYS A 502 0.45 -11.11 -14.13
C LYS A 502 -0.74 -10.37 -13.53
N PHE A 503 -1.47 -9.59 -14.33
CA PHE A 503 -2.67 -8.89 -13.88
C PHE A 503 -3.80 -9.81 -13.45
N LEU A 504 -4.08 -10.88 -14.21
CA LEU A 504 -5.10 -11.87 -13.84
C LEU A 504 -4.72 -12.63 -12.56
N VAL A 505 -3.45 -13.02 -12.42
CA VAL A 505 -2.93 -13.65 -11.20
C VAL A 505 -3.06 -12.71 -10.01
N ALA A 506 -2.65 -11.44 -10.14
CA ALA A 506 -2.78 -10.43 -9.10
C ALA A 506 -4.24 -10.22 -8.66
N ALA A 507 -5.18 -10.15 -9.60
CA ALA A 507 -6.61 -10.03 -9.29
C ALA A 507 -7.12 -11.26 -8.50
N SER A 508 -6.72 -12.47 -8.91
CA SER A 508 -7.08 -13.71 -8.23
C SER A 508 -6.50 -13.80 -6.81
N LEU A 509 -5.25 -13.33 -6.62
CA LEU A 509 -4.62 -13.29 -5.29
C LEU A 509 -5.33 -12.32 -4.34
N LEU A 510 -5.82 -11.19 -4.86
CA LEU A 510 -6.60 -10.22 -4.10
C LEU A 510 -7.98 -10.76 -3.74
N SER A 511 -8.70 -11.35 -4.69
CA SER A 511 -9.95 -12.07 -4.43
C SER A 511 -10.32 -12.97 -5.61
N ASN A 512 -10.13 -14.29 -5.45
CA ASN A 512 -10.45 -15.26 -6.50
C ASN A 512 -11.96 -15.30 -6.83
N GLU A 513 -12.81 -15.24 -5.80
CA GLU A 513 -14.27 -15.22 -5.95
C GLU A 513 -14.73 -14.00 -6.76
N TRP A 514 -14.20 -12.82 -6.45
CA TRP A 514 -14.54 -11.61 -7.19
C TRP A 514 -13.94 -11.64 -8.60
N ALA A 515 -12.69 -12.06 -8.74
CA ALA A 515 -11.99 -12.07 -10.02
C ALA A 515 -12.64 -13.03 -11.02
N SER A 516 -13.12 -14.20 -10.55
CA SER A 516 -13.77 -15.18 -11.42
C SER A 516 -15.09 -14.68 -12.00
N ARG A 517 -15.91 -13.97 -11.20
CA ARG A 517 -17.16 -13.32 -11.68
C ARG A 517 -16.90 -12.22 -12.71
N HIS A 518 -15.75 -11.54 -12.62
CA HIS A 518 -15.41 -10.37 -13.44
C HIS A 518 -14.36 -10.68 -14.52
N LEU A 519 -14.10 -11.95 -14.81
CA LEU A 519 -12.96 -12.39 -15.62
C LEU A 519 -12.87 -11.71 -17.00
N VAL A 520 -13.99 -11.63 -17.73
CA VAL A 520 -14.02 -11.00 -19.06
C VAL A 520 -13.66 -9.51 -18.98
N SER A 521 -14.20 -8.80 -17.99
CA SER A 521 -13.87 -7.39 -17.74
C SER A 521 -12.40 -7.22 -17.34
N LEU A 522 -11.84 -8.12 -16.54
CA LEU A 522 -10.43 -8.11 -16.17
C LEU A 522 -9.51 -8.31 -17.39
N ILE A 523 -9.84 -9.26 -18.27
CA ILE A 523 -9.09 -9.47 -19.52
C ILE A 523 -9.15 -8.22 -20.40
N ASP A 524 -10.33 -7.61 -20.54
CA ASP A 524 -10.49 -6.39 -21.33
C ASP A 524 -9.67 -5.22 -20.78
N GLU A 525 -9.73 -4.99 -19.47
CA GLU A 525 -8.97 -3.94 -18.79
C GLU A 525 -7.46 -4.18 -18.87
N ALA A 526 -6.99 -5.43 -18.76
CA ALA A 526 -5.58 -5.78 -18.92
C ALA A 526 -5.07 -5.52 -20.35
N ILE A 527 -5.80 -5.98 -21.36
CA ILE A 527 -5.46 -5.75 -22.77
C ILE A 527 -5.48 -4.26 -23.09
N ALA A 528 -6.51 -3.54 -22.62
CA ALA A 528 -6.62 -2.10 -22.79
C ALA A 528 -5.46 -1.33 -22.13
N SER A 529 -4.94 -1.81 -21.00
CA SER A 529 -3.91 -1.09 -20.23
C SER A 529 -2.49 -1.42 -20.66
N TYR A 530 -2.22 -2.61 -21.22
CA TYR A 530 -0.87 -3.06 -21.60
C TYR A 530 -0.65 -3.20 -23.10
N VAL A 531 -1.65 -3.66 -23.85
CA VAL A 531 -1.50 -3.98 -25.27
C VAL A 531 -1.87 -2.77 -26.12
N MET A 532 -3.01 -2.12 -25.85
CA MET A 532 -3.48 -1.00 -26.67
C MET A 532 -2.50 0.18 -26.75
N PRO A 533 -1.82 0.61 -25.66
CA PRO A 533 -0.80 1.67 -25.74
C PRO A 533 0.32 1.35 -26.72
N GLN A 534 0.74 0.08 -26.81
CA GLN A 534 1.80 -0.36 -27.74
C GLN A 534 1.35 -0.32 -29.21
N LEU A 535 0.04 -0.35 -29.47
CA LEU A 535 -0.52 -0.21 -30.81
C LEU A 535 -0.69 1.26 -31.24
N GLY A 536 -0.42 2.23 -30.34
CA GLY A 536 -0.57 3.67 -30.58
C GLY A 536 0.12 4.18 -31.85
N VAL A 537 1.22 3.53 -32.26
CA VAL A 537 2.03 3.91 -33.44
C VAL A 537 1.22 3.81 -34.74
N LEU A 538 0.20 2.96 -34.74
CA LEU A 538 -0.69 2.76 -35.88
C LEU A 538 -1.56 3.98 -36.17
N SER A 539 -1.81 4.86 -35.19
CA SER A 539 -2.63 6.06 -35.39
C SER A 539 -2.07 6.97 -36.50
N ASN A 540 -0.76 7.23 -36.50
CA ASN A 540 -0.09 8.02 -37.52
C ASN A 540 -0.10 7.31 -38.88
N ARG A 541 0.01 5.97 -38.89
CA ARG A 541 -0.04 5.17 -40.14
C ARG A 541 -1.42 5.17 -40.77
N VAL A 542 -2.48 5.16 -39.95
CA VAL A 542 -3.86 5.32 -40.43
C VAL A 542 -4.10 6.72 -40.99
N ARG A 543 -3.55 7.78 -40.37
CA ARG A 543 -3.60 9.13 -40.94
C ARG A 543 -2.90 9.18 -42.29
N SER A 544 -1.70 8.59 -42.38
CA SER A 544 -0.94 8.48 -43.64
C SER A 544 -1.68 7.70 -44.72
N GLU A 545 -2.36 6.59 -44.36
CA GLU A 545 -3.21 5.81 -45.28
C GLU A 545 -4.33 6.68 -45.85
N ARG A 546 -5.03 7.45 -45.00
CA ARG A 546 -6.15 8.31 -45.41
C ARG A 546 -5.75 9.45 -46.34
N LEU A 547 -4.52 9.93 -46.20
CA LEU A 547 -3.94 10.96 -47.06
C LEU A 547 -3.35 10.38 -48.37
N GLY A 548 -3.38 9.06 -48.55
CA GLY A 548 -2.84 8.40 -49.74
C GLY A 548 -1.31 8.41 -49.84
N LEU A 549 -0.61 8.66 -48.73
CA LEU A 549 0.84 8.93 -48.73
C LEU A 549 1.72 7.66 -48.73
N GLU A 550 1.20 6.51 -48.27
CA GLU A 550 1.99 5.27 -48.16
C GLU A 550 1.18 4.02 -48.54
N GLU A 551 1.50 3.38 -49.67
CA GLU A 551 0.80 2.17 -50.13
C GLU A 551 0.91 0.99 -49.16
N LYS A 552 2.03 0.85 -48.46
CA LYS A 552 2.26 -0.23 -47.46
C LYS A 552 1.23 -0.22 -46.33
N ASN A 553 0.57 0.92 -46.06
CA ASN A 553 -0.45 1.05 -45.02
C ASN A 553 -1.87 0.75 -45.53
N ARG A 554 -2.06 0.44 -46.82
CA ARG A 554 -3.37 0.25 -47.43
C ARG A 554 -4.18 -0.86 -46.75
N GLY A 555 -5.41 -0.52 -46.35
CA GLY A 555 -6.35 -1.39 -45.66
C GLY A 555 -6.12 -1.51 -44.15
N LEU A 556 -5.25 -0.71 -43.54
CA LEU A 556 -4.99 -0.74 -42.09
C LEU A 556 -6.24 -0.32 -41.31
N SER A 557 -6.86 0.81 -41.65
CA SER A 557 -8.09 1.29 -40.99
C SER A 557 -9.22 0.24 -41.08
N LYS A 558 -9.40 -0.41 -42.24
CA LYS A 558 -10.40 -1.48 -42.41
C LYS A 558 -10.11 -2.69 -41.52
N ARG A 559 -8.84 -3.07 -41.34
CA ARG A 559 -8.44 -4.18 -40.46
C ARG A 559 -8.63 -3.86 -38.99
N LEU A 560 -8.29 -2.65 -38.57
CA LEU A 560 -8.53 -2.18 -37.20
C LEU A 560 -10.03 -2.12 -36.86
N ASN A 561 -10.88 -1.67 -37.79
CA ASN A 561 -12.33 -1.72 -37.61
C ASN A 561 -12.84 -3.16 -37.45
N LYS A 562 -12.37 -4.10 -38.28
CA LYS A 562 -12.73 -5.52 -38.13
C LYS A 562 -12.25 -6.12 -36.80
N LEU A 563 -11.05 -5.76 -36.34
CA LEU A 563 -10.55 -6.17 -35.03
C LEU A 563 -11.38 -5.56 -33.90
N SER A 564 -11.77 -4.29 -34.02
CA SER A 564 -12.65 -3.62 -33.05
C SER A 564 -13.97 -4.35 -32.89
N SER A 565 -14.66 -4.68 -33.99
CA SER A 565 -15.88 -5.49 -33.94
C SER A 565 -15.61 -6.86 -33.31
N PHE A 566 -14.59 -7.57 -33.78
CA PHE A 566 -14.22 -8.89 -33.27
C PHE A 566 -14.08 -8.91 -31.74
N VAL A 567 -13.31 -7.99 -31.15
CA VAL A 567 -13.09 -8.00 -29.69
C VAL A 567 -14.34 -7.55 -28.92
N LYS A 568 -15.14 -6.61 -29.47
CA LYS A 568 -16.41 -6.20 -28.85
C LYS A 568 -17.43 -7.33 -28.79
N ASP A 569 -17.53 -8.11 -29.87
CA ASP A 569 -18.45 -9.24 -29.95
C ASP A 569 -18.12 -10.31 -28.89
N ARG A 570 -16.85 -10.38 -28.46
CA ARG A 570 -16.33 -11.24 -27.38
C ARG A 570 -16.42 -10.63 -25.98
N GLY A 571 -17.09 -9.49 -25.83
CA GLY A 571 -17.26 -8.78 -24.55
C GLY A 571 -16.14 -7.82 -24.17
N LEU A 572 -15.05 -7.75 -24.96
CA LEU A 572 -13.89 -6.87 -24.70
C LEU A 572 -14.16 -5.45 -25.23
N SER A 573 -15.09 -4.77 -24.56
CA SER A 573 -15.67 -3.50 -24.97
C SER A 573 -14.66 -2.34 -25.01
N ARG A 574 -13.83 -2.18 -23.96
CA ARG A 574 -12.83 -1.12 -23.84
C ARG A 574 -11.75 -1.28 -24.91
N SER A 575 -11.17 -2.47 -25.03
CA SER A 575 -10.20 -2.80 -26.08
C SER A 575 -10.77 -2.53 -27.47
N GLY A 576 -12.05 -2.87 -27.67
CA GLY A 576 -12.78 -2.58 -28.90
C GLY A 576 -12.91 -1.10 -29.20
N VAL A 577 -13.24 -0.27 -28.21
CA VAL A 577 -13.30 1.19 -28.35
C VAL A 577 -11.92 1.78 -28.70
N LEU A 578 -10.86 1.31 -28.06
CA LEU A 578 -9.49 1.78 -28.33
C LEU A 578 -9.02 1.39 -29.74
N LEU A 579 -9.30 0.16 -30.20
CA LEU A 579 -9.06 -0.25 -31.59
C LEU A 579 -9.85 0.59 -32.59
N LYS A 580 -11.07 1.00 -32.24
CA LYS A 580 -11.87 1.91 -33.08
C LYS A 580 -11.24 3.30 -33.16
N ARG A 581 -10.78 3.85 -32.03
CA ARG A 581 -10.03 5.12 -31.99
C ARG A 581 -8.80 5.05 -32.92
N LEU A 582 -8.01 3.97 -32.87
CA LEU A 582 -6.89 3.74 -33.78
C LEU A 582 -7.33 3.67 -35.24
N ALA A 583 -8.40 2.93 -35.54
CA ALA A 583 -8.95 2.85 -36.90
C ALA A 583 -9.38 4.22 -37.45
N ASP A 584 -9.72 5.15 -36.54
CA ASP A 584 -10.06 6.53 -36.85
C ASP A 584 -8.86 7.48 -36.91
N GLY A 585 -7.63 6.97 -36.73
CA GLY A 585 -6.40 7.75 -36.68
C GLY A 585 -6.26 8.57 -35.40
N LYS A 586 -7.00 8.25 -34.34
CA LYS A 586 -6.91 8.91 -33.03
C LYS A 586 -5.89 8.18 -32.15
N ASP A 587 -5.39 8.90 -31.15
CA ASP A 587 -4.55 8.30 -30.13
C ASP A 587 -5.38 7.38 -29.20
N VAL A 588 -4.72 6.43 -28.58
CA VAL A 588 -5.27 5.54 -27.55
C VAL A 588 -5.10 6.11 -26.15
N LEU A 589 -4.18 7.06 -25.97
CA LEU A 589 -3.93 7.80 -24.73
C LEU A 589 -4.72 9.11 -24.64
#